data_AF-A0A3B9YLU8-F1
#
_entry.id   AF-A0A3B9YLU8-F1
#
_cell.length_a   1.000
_cell.length_b   1.000
_cell.length_c   1.000
_cell.angle_alpha   90.00
_cell.angle_beta   90.00
_cell.angle_gamma   90.00
#
_symmetry.space_group_name_H-M   'P 1'
#
loop_
_entity.id
_entity.type
_entity.pdbx_description
1 polymer ?
#
loop_
_entity_poly.entity_id
_entity_poly.type
_entity_poly.pdbx_seq_one_letter_code
_entity_poly.pdbx_strand_id
1 'polypeptide(L)'
;MTFIHLSPRDLAGAKVSGLRPVPFEKGLLSGAGSLESAPVESLFRFDRLVGSWNADVPPGSSVEMSVQVRSGGDWSGWFKLARWQEGASTSFEPQADAWGSVDVDTLKLKKKADAFRYRFALEKGGRRVPLLRRIAVAVDDLSKPRLPSPPFEPGPWARELELSPLSQSEGPEELRGDICSPTALTMVLGFWGRRLSLEETLGLVLDHRPGIFGNWTLNVAAAASQGLSGEVAWLDSLSALQDEIAAGRPVVVSITFAEGELTGSPLKSTRGHLLAVAGFTPEGDVVAYDPAARDRSGVRGVYRRAEFEKAWLFNKRGLSYLLGERFPEVLRAAAVTADLRLAPKESSKPNLMDRGLGTQVLYGERVLALEAKKDWVRVEALEQEHHAADGTWHGYPGWVRAEALSKGLLSFRPDAVLRGKRTEVWGVEGLTLPLGAQVAYAEKAASVPAPRGSILLPDGRLVQVDPGHLRPLGVPSGVDRREILETAALFLGDLYVWGGRSSMQRRPGWGVDCSGLANLSYRSVGVAIPRDADDQSRRARRLRREELQPGDLVFLSVDESAGRVDHVMLYTGGEGLLESRSSSGKTLRTTFTERFGAPLSALESGSVVVDLSAAQPYRRRIFFGGFLP
;
A
#
# COMPACT_ATOMS: atom_id res chain seq x y z
N MET A 1 -11.30 -9.32 3.26
CA MET A 1 -10.00 -9.29 2.54
C MET A 1 -10.26 -8.82 1.12
N THR A 2 -9.42 -7.93 0.58
CA THR A 2 -9.58 -7.42 -0.79
C THR A 2 -8.25 -7.44 -1.52
N PHE A 3 -8.23 -8.11 -2.67
CA PHE A 3 -7.10 -8.19 -3.59
C PHE A 3 -7.28 -7.15 -4.69
N ILE A 4 -6.21 -6.42 -5.02
CA ILE A 4 -6.24 -5.35 -6.02
C ILE A 4 -5.11 -5.56 -7.00
N HIS A 5 -5.45 -5.68 -8.28
CA HIS A 5 -4.51 -5.75 -9.39
C HIS A 5 -4.58 -4.46 -10.21
N LEU A 6 -3.46 -3.75 -10.29
CA LEU A 6 -3.36 -2.44 -10.96
C LEU A 6 -2.04 -2.22 -11.71
N SER A 7 -1.04 -3.08 -11.54
CA SER A 7 0.24 -2.98 -12.24
C SER A 7 0.46 -4.15 -13.22
N PRO A 8 1.40 -4.02 -14.17
CA PRO A 8 1.76 -5.11 -15.07
C PRO A 8 2.20 -6.38 -14.33
N ARG A 9 2.81 -6.23 -13.14
CA ARG A 9 3.25 -7.34 -12.30
C ARG A 9 2.08 -8.18 -11.80
N ASP A 10 0.97 -7.53 -11.46
CA ASP A 10 -0.21 -8.21 -10.92
C ASP A 10 -0.89 -9.11 -11.98
N LEU A 11 -0.57 -8.92 -13.26
CA LEU A 11 -1.02 -9.77 -14.37
C LEU A 11 0.00 -10.85 -14.77
N ALA A 12 1.07 -11.03 -14.01
CA ALA A 12 2.04 -12.09 -14.27
C ALA A 12 1.36 -13.48 -14.24
N GLY A 13 1.59 -14.27 -15.29
CA GLY A 13 0.96 -15.59 -15.44
C GLY A 13 -0.50 -15.57 -15.91
N ALA A 14 -1.09 -14.39 -16.14
CA ALA A 14 -2.42 -14.29 -16.72
C ALA A 14 -2.43 -14.68 -18.21
N LYS A 15 -3.51 -15.30 -18.67
CA LYS A 15 -3.75 -15.59 -20.08
C LYS A 15 -4.50 -14.42 -20.69
N VAL A 16 -3.93 -13.82 -21.74
CA VAL A 16 -4.49 -12.65 -22.42
C VAL A 16 -4.67 -12.95 -23.90
N SER A 17 -5.87 -12.72 -24.43
CA SER A 17 -6.19 -12.91 -25.85
C SER A 17 -6.92 -11.68 -26.39
N GLY A 18 -6.49 -11.14 -27.54
CA GLY A 18 -7.12 -9.96 -28.19
C GLY A 18 -6.90 -8.60 -27.49
N LEU A 19 -6.45 -8.61 -26.24
CA LEU A 19 -6.11 -7.40 -25.47
C LEU A 19 -4.60 -7.10 -25.54
N ARG A 20 -4.24 -5.82 -25.38
CA ARG A 20 -2.84 -5.36 -25.36
C ARG A 20 -2.53 -4.61 -24.07
N PRO A 21 -1.35 -4.84 -23.45
CA PRO A 21 -0.85 -3.97 -22.39
C PRO A 21 -0.80 -2.52 -22.83
N VAL A 22 -1.17 -1.63 -21.92
CA VAL A 22 -1.01 -0.17 -22.10
C VAL A 22 0.01 0.34 -21.09
N PRO A 23 0.61 1.53 -21.31
CA PRO A 23 1.47 2.13 -20.31
C PRO A 23 0.70 2.33 -19.00
N PHE A 24 1.38 2.17 -17.86
CA PHE A 24 0.77 2.25 -16.53
C PHE A 24 -0.06 3.53 -16.35
N GLU A 25 0.40 4.69 -16.85
CA GLU A 25 -0.35 5.96 -16.81
C GLU A 25 -1.80 5.86 -17.34
N LYS A 26 -2.11 4.89 -18.20
CA LYS A 26 -3.45 4.66 -18.77
C LYS A 26 -4.23 3.57 -18.04
N GLY A 27 -3.59 2.48 -17.64
CA GLY A 27 -4.28 1.34 -17.02
C GLY A 27 -3.52 0.02 -17.20
N LEU A 28 -4.25 -1.07 -17.36
CA LEU A 28 -3.72 -2.43 -17.50
C LEU A 28 -3.74 -2.91 -18.95
N LEU A 29 -4.92 -2.98 -19.55
CA LEU A 29 -5.15 -3.63 -20.84
C LEU A 29 -6.18 -2.87 -21.67
N SER A 30 -6.00 -2.78 -22.98
CA SER A 30 -6.99 -2.23 -23.90
C SER A 30 -7.21 -3.13 -25.11
N GLY A 31 -8.43 -3.15 -25.64
CA GLY A 31 -8.82 -3.93 -26.81
C GLY A 31 -10.17 -4.61 -26.65
N ALA A 32 -10.41 -5.60 -27.52
CA ALA A 32 -11.53 -6.52 -27.43
C ALA A 32 -10.97 -7.95 -27.36
N GLY A 33 -11.44 -8.73 -26.40
CA GLY A 33 -10.85 -10.02 -26.09
C GLY A 33 -11.04 -10.40 -24.62
N SER A 34 -10.14 -11.23 -24.10
CA SER A 34 -10.27 -11.79 -22.75
C SER A 34 -8.97 -11.76 -21.95
N LEU A 35 -9.15 -11.71 -20.64
CA LEU A 35 -8.12 -11.85 -19.61
C LEU A 35 -8.58 -12.94 -18.64
N GLU A 36 -7.74 -13.95 -18.36
CA GLU A 36 -7.91 -14.92 -17.27
C GLU A 36 -6.71 -14.80 -16.34
N SER A 37 -6.95 -14.56 -15.05
CA SER A 37 -5.87 -14.45 -14.06
C SER A 37 -5.19 -15.79 -13.79
N ALA A 38 -3.95 -15.74 -13.31
CA ALA A 38 -3.41 -16.85 -12.54
C ALA A 38 -4.27 -17.09 -11.27
N PRO A 39 -4.22 -18.29 -10.66
CA PRO A 39 -4.84 -18.52 -9.36
C PRO A 39 -4.35 -17.51 -8.31
N VAL A 40 -5.29 -16.90 -7.60
CA VAL A 40 -5.04 -16.03 -6.44
C VAL A 40 -5.37 -16.83 -5.19
N GLU A 41 -4.33 -17.11 -4.40
CA GLU A 41 -4.43 -17.85 -3.14
C GLU A 41 -5.03 -16.94 -2.05
N SER A 42 -5.99 -17.46 -1.28
CA SER A 42 -6.62 -16.73 -0.16
C SER A 42 -6.00 -17.14 1.18
N LEU A 43 -5.77 -16.18 2.08
CA LEU A 43 -5.23 -16.45 3.42
C LEU A 43 -6.12 -17.31 4.30
N PHE A 44 -7.41 -17.25 4.06
CA PHE A 44 -8.39 -18.03 4.78
C PHE A 44 -9.41 -18.58 3.80
N ARG A 45 -10.06 -19.67 4.21
CA ARG A 45 -11.16 -20.23 3.45
C ARG A 45 -12.37 -19.29 3.49
N PHE A 46 -12.89 -18.88 2.34
CA PHE A 46 -13.97 -17.90 2.23
C PHE A 46 -15.25 -18.54 1.68
N ASP A 47 -16.40 -17.96 1.98
CA ASP A 47 -17.71 -18.35 1.43
C ASP A 47 -18.46 -17.21 0.76
N ARG A 48 -17.88 -16.02 0.73
CA ARG A 48 -18.39 -14.85 0.00
C ARG A 48 -17.31 -14.27 -0.88
N LEU A 49 -17.71 -13.85 -2.08
CA LEU A 49 -16.85 -13.14 -3.02
C LEU A 49 -17.67 -12.08 -3.79
N VAL A 50 -17.12 -10.88 -3.90
CA VAL A 50 -17.62 -9.81 -4.77
C VAL A 50 -16.48 -9.30 -5.64
N GLY A 51 -16.74 -9.14 -6.93
CA GLY A 51 -15.80 -8.59 -7.90
C GLY A 51 -16.10 -7.13 -8.21
N SER A 52 -15.09 -6.33 -8.49
CA SER A 52 -15.27 -4.97 -9.01
C SER A 52 -14.11 -4.60 -9.92
N TRP A 53 -14.32 -3.59 -10.77
CA TRP A 53 -13.31 -3.16 -11.73
C TRP A 53 -13.45 -1.69 -12.05
N ASN A 54 -12.41 -1.17 -12.70
CA ASN A 54 -12.39 0.17 -13.25
C ASN A 54 -12.07 0.05 -14.72
N ALA A 55 -12.97 0.51 -15.58
CA ALA A 55 -12.77 0.45 -17.02
C ALA A 55 -13.39 1.67 -17.69
N ASP A 56 -12.72 2.14 -18.74
CA ASP A 56 -13.30 3.11 -19.66
C ASP A 56 -13.92 2.31 -20.81
N VAL A 57 -15.25 2.30 -20.87
CA VAL A 57 -16.03 1.47 -21.78
C VAL A 57 -16.79 2.39 -22.74
N PRO A 58 -16.34 2.53 -23.99
CA PRO A 58 -17.02 3.41 -24.96
C PRO A 58 -18.46 2.96 -25.25
N PRO A 59 -19.33 3.86 -25.73
CA PRO A 59 -20.69 3.51 -26.13
C PRO A 59 -20.75 2.29 -27.07
N GLY A 60 -21.70 1.40 -26.81
CA GLY A 60 -21.89 0.12 -27.51
C GLY A 60 -20.85 -0.97 -27.18
N SER A 61 -19.83 -0.65 -26.39
CA SER A 61 -18.85 -1.63 -25.90
C SER A 61 -19.25 -2.16 -24.53
N SER A 62 -18.64 -3.25 -24.08
CA SER A 62 -18.95 -3.81 -22.76
C SER A 62 -17.73 -4.43 -22.09
N VAL A 63 -17.85 -4.62 -20.77
CA VAL A 63 -16.94 -5.44 -19.97
C VAL A 63 -17.76 -6.36 -19.08
N GLU A 64 -17.42 -7.65 -19.07
CA GLU A 64 -18.06 -8.68 -18.25
C GLU A 64 -17.02 -9.33 -17.35
N MET A 65 -17.36 -9.53 -16.08
CA MET A 65 -16.53 -10.27 -15.11
C MET A 65 -17.14 -11.63 -14.79
N SER A 66 -16.31 -12.67 -14.81
CA SER A 66 -16.61 -13.99 -14.27
C SER A 66 -15.55 -14.42 -13.26
N VAL A 67 -15.91 -15.32 -12.35
CA VAL A 67 -15.00 -15.88 -11.35
C VAL A 67 -15.12 -17.40 -11.27
N GLN A 68 -14.04 -18.04 -10.86
CA GLN A 68 -14.01 -19.45 -10.51
C GLN A 68 -13.32 -19.58 -9.17
N VAL A 69 -13.76 -20.52 -8.34
CA VAL A 69 -13.19 -20.74 -7.01
C VAL A 69 -12.64 -22.15 -6.89
N ARG A 70 -11.64 -22.33 -6.02
CA ARG A 70 -11.02 -23.62 -5.73
C ARG A 70 -11.32 -24.05 -4.31
N SER A 71 -11.65 -25.32 -4.09
CA SER A 71 -11.83 -25.86 -2.74
C SER A 71 -11.30 -27.29 -2.63
N GLY A 72 -10.17 -27.46 -1.96
CA GLY A 72 -9.54 -28.79 -1.81
C GLY A 72 -8.95 -29.34 -3.11
N GLY A 73 -8.40 -28.46 -3.95
CA GLY A 73 -7.75 -28.82 -5.22
C GLY A 73 -8.66 -28.72 -6.45
N ASP A 74 -9.97 -28.92 -6.27
CA ASP A 74 -10.94 -28.86 -7.36
C ASP A 74 -11.39 -27.42 -7.64
N TRP A 75 -11.71 -27.12 -8.91
CA TRP A 75 -12.23 -25.82 -9.35
C TRP A 75 -13.72 -25.91 -9.71
N SER A 76 -14.48 -24.87 -9.37
CA SER A 76 -15.91 -24.73 -9.71
C SER A 76 -16.17 -24.54 -11.22
N GLY A 77 -17.44 -24.40 -11.63
CA GLY A 77 -17.75 -23.73 -12.90
C GLY A 77 -17.41 -22.24 -12.85
N TRP A 78 -17.43 -21.56 -14.00
CA TRP A 78 -17.33 -20.09 -14.05
C TRP A 78 -18.68 -19.47 -13.67
N PHE A 79 -18.68 -18.63 -12.63
CA PHE A 79 -19.81 -17.81 -12.24
C PHE A 79 -19.68 -16.42 -12.85
N LYS A 80 -20.71 -15.95 -13.56
CA LYS A 80 -20.76 -14.58 -14.06
C LYS A 80 -21.27 -13.64 -12.97
N LEU A 81 -20.60 -12.50 -12.77
CA LEU A 81 -20.98 -11.54 -11.72
C LEU A 81 -21.80 -10.39 -12.31
N ALA A 82 -21.20 -9.58 -13.17
CA ALA A 82 -21.89 -8.46 -13.81
C ALA A 82 -21.28 -8.12 -15.17
N ARG A 83 -22.08 -7.46 -16.01
CA ARG A 83 -21.69 -6.85 -17.29
C ARG A 83 -21.97 -5.35 -17.21
N TRP A 84 -20.95 -4.54 -17.44
CA TRP A 84 -21.10 -3.09 -17.60
C TRP A 84 -21.17 -2.73 -19.08
N GLN A 85 -22.21 -1.99 -19.42
CA GLN A 85 -22.42 -1.36 -20.71
C GLN A 85 -23.27 -0.12 -20.46
N GLU A 86 -22.83 1.03 -20.97
CA GLU A 86 -23.54 2.29 -20.79
C GLU A 86 -25.01 2.16 -21.24
N GLY A 87 -25.95 2.43 -20.33
CA GLY A 87 -27.40 2.33 -20.55
C GLY A 87 -27.96 0.90 -20.66
N ALA A 88 -27.16 -0.14 -20.41
CA ALA A 88 -27.59 -1.54 -20.48
C ALA A 88 -26.82 -2.45 -19.50
N SER A 89 -26.29 -1.89 -18.42
CA SER A 89 -25.55 -2.64 -17.39
C SER A 89 -26.45 -3.65 -16.68
N THR A 90 -25.93 -4.83 -16.38
CA THR A 90 -26.76 -5.91 -15.84
C THR A 90 -25.97 -6.95 -15.03
N SER A 91 -26.59 -7.47 -13.98
CA SER A 91 -26.29 -8.80 -13.43
C SER A 91 -26.88 -9.89 -14.32
N PHE A 92 -26.49 -11.14 -14.09
CA PHE A 92 -26.96 -12.29 -14.86
C PHE A 92 -28.14 -12.99 -14.18
N GLU A 93 -28.81 -13.87 -14.92
CA GLU A 93 -29.80 -14.79 -14.35
C GLU A 93 -29.24 -15.52 -13.11
N PRO A 94 -30.07 -15.80 -12.09
CA PRO A 94 -29.62 -16.50 -10.90
C PRO A 94 -28.91 -17.80 -11.27
N GLN A 95 -27.61 -17.87 -10.95
CA GLN A 95 -26.78 -19.04 -11.16
C GLN A 95 -26.73 -19.81 -9.84
N ALA A 96 -27.00 -21.11 -9.88
CA ALA A 96 -26.82 -21.99 -8.72
C ALA A 96 -26.37 -23.38 -9.17
N ASP A 97 -25.36 -23.93 -8.50
CA ASP A 97 -24.85 -25.27 -8.73
C ASP A 97 -24.48 -25.96 -7.41
N ALA A 98 -23.71 -27.05 -7.48
CA ALA A 98 -23.22 -27.76 -6.29
C ALA A 98 -22.23 -26.94 -5.44
N TRP A 99 -21.56 -25.94 -6.03
CA TRP A 99 -20.57 -25.10 -5.37
C TRP A 99 -21.19 -23.91 -4.66
N GLY A 100 -22.21 -23.29 -5.23
CA GLY A 100 -22.78 -22.05 -4.69
C GLY A 100 -23.88 -21.45 -5.55
N SER A 101 -24.16 -20.18 -5.29
CA SER A 101 -25.04 -19.36 -6.11
C SER A 101 -24.55 -17.92 -6.22
N VAL A 102 -24.89 -17.23 -7.30
CA VAL A 102 -24.68 -15.79 -7.44
C VAL A 102 -25.97 -15.06 -7.07
N ASP A 103 -25.89 -14.21 -6.06
CA ASP A 103 -26.98 -13.31 -5.67
C ASP A 103 -26.64 -11.89 -6.14
N VAL A 104 -27.27 -11.49 -7.24
CA VAL A 104 -26.99 -10.26 -8.01
C VAL A 104 -25.54 -10.22 -8.50
N ASP A 105 -24.60 -9.85 -7.65
CA ASP A 105 -23.17 -9.71 -7.93
C ASP A 105 -22.27 -10.40 -6.89
N THR A 106 -22.88 -11.00 -5.86
CA THR A 106 -22.18 -11.68 -4.77
C THR A 106 -22.23 -13.18 -4.95
N LEU A 107 -21.08 -13.82 -5.09
CA LEU A 107 -20.96 -15.28 -5.06
C LEU A 107 -21.06 -15.78 -3.62
N LYS A 108 -22.05 -16.63 -3.36
CA LYS A 108 -22.32 -17.31 -2.08
C LYS A 108 -22.00 -18.79 -2.22
N LEU A 109 -20.99 -19.27 -1.50
CA LEU A 109 -20.55 -20.65 -1.61
C LEU A 109 -21.23 -21.55 -0.57
N LYS A 110 -21.52 -22.79 -0.98
CA LYS A 110 -21.97 -23.89 -0.10
C LYS A 110 -20.79 -24.58 0.59
N LYS A 111 -19.63 -24.63 -0.10
CA LYS A 111 -18.35 -25.12 0.43
C LYS A 111 -17.32 -23.99 0.35
N LYS A 112 -16.59 -23.74 1.43
CA LYS A 112 -15.59 -22.68 1.47
C LYS A 112 -14.46 -22.91 0.47
N ALA A 113 -14.03 -21.86 -0.20
CA ALA A 113 -12.94 -21.88 -1.17
C ALA A 113 -11.62 -21.38 -0.55
N ASP A 114 -10.48 -21.88 -1.05
CA ASP A 114 -9.12 -21.50 -0.65
C ASP A 114 -8.38 -20.66 -1.69
N ALA A 115 -8.88 -20.59 -2.92
CA ALA A 115 -8.37 -19.71 -3.96
C ALA A 115 -9.48 -19.31 -4.94
N PHE A 116 -9.20 -18.30 -5.76
CA PHE A 116 -10.05 -17.93 -6.90
C PHE A 116 -9.20 -17.58 -8.11
N ARG A 117 -9.86 -17.51 -9.27
CA ARG A 117 -9.35 -16.77 -10.44
C ARG A 117 -10.50 -16.02 -11.07
N TYR A 118 -10.17 -14.91 -11.72
CA TYR A 118 -11.16 -14.09 -12.41
C TYR A 118 -10.92 -14.11 -13.91
N ARG A 119 -11.98 -13.82 -14.66
CA ARG A 119 -11.94 -13.64 -16.11
C ARG A 119 -12.69 -12.37 -16.49
N PHE A 120 -12.11 -11.61 -17.41
CA PHE A 120 -12.78 -10.49 -18.08
C PHE A 120 -13.00 -10.81 -19.55
N ALA A 121 -14.17 -10.42 -20.07
CA ALA A 121 -14.47 -10.36 -21.49
C ALA A 121 -14.78 -8.91 -21.86
N LEU A 122 -14.02 -8.35 -22.80
CA LEU A 122 -14.17 -6.97 -23.29
C LEU A 122 -14.65 -7.04 -24.74
N GLU A 123 -15.79 -6.41 -25.03
CA GLU A 123 -16.36 -6.36 -26.38
C GLU A 123 -16.31 -4.92 -26.89
N LYS A 124 -16.07 -4.77 -28.20
CA LYS A 124 -16.03 -3.47 -28.88
C LYS A 124 -17.26 -3.34 -29.77
N GLY A 125 -18.08 -2.32 -29.53
CA GLY A 125 -19.23 -1.99 -30.39
C GLY A 125 -19.06 -0.77 -31.29
N GLY A 126 -17.97 -0.01 -31.16
CA GLY A 126 -17.76 1.23 -31.90
C GLY A 126 -16.33 1.41 -32.40
N ARG A 127 -15.90 2.63 -32.71
CA ARG A 127 -14.52 2.90 -33.16
C ARG A 127 -13.49 2.80 -32.03
N ARG A 128 -13.82 3.35 -30.86
CA ARG A 128 -12.99 3.31 -29.65
C ARG A 128 -12.99 1.91 -29.04
N VAL A 129 -11.89 1.53 -28.38
CA VAL A 129 -11.73 0.25 -27.69
C VAL A 129 -11.89 0.44 -26.18
N PRO A 130 -12.44 -0.56 -25.46
CA PRO A 130 -12.40 -0.58 -23.99
C PRO A 130 -10.98 -0.53 -23.42
N LEU A 131 -10.86 0.00 -22.21
CA LEU A 131 -9.64 0.07 -21.42
C LEU A 131 -9.93 -0.39 -19.99
N LEU A 132 -9.30 -1.48 -19.55
CA LEU A 132 -9.33 -1.96 -18.17
C LEU A 132 -8.19 -1.30 -17.38
N ARG A 133 -8.52 -0.65 -16.26
CA ARG A 133 -7.59 0.15 -15.44
C ARG A 133 -7.21 -0.50 -14.11
N ARG A 134 -8.16 -1.16 -13.44
CA ARG A 134 -7.97 -1.79 -12.12
C ARG A 134 -8.96 -2.92 -11.92
N ILE A 135 -8.56 -3.96 -11.21
CA ILE A 135 -9.39 -5.12 -10.87
C ILE A 135 -9.32 -5.30 -9.36
N ALA A 136 -10.47 -5.54 -8.73
CA ALA A 136 -10.54 -5.87 -7.32
C ALA A 136 -11.45 -7.07 -7.06
N VAL A 137 -11.04 -7.94 -6.13
CA VAL A 137 -11.83 -9.06 -5.65
C VAL A 137 -11.83 -9.04 -4.13
N ALA A 138 -13.00 -8.83 -3.55
CA ALA A 138 -13.22 -8.93 -2.12
C ALA A 138 -13.69 -10.35 -1.77
N VAL A 139 -13.16 -10.92 -0.69
CA VAL A 139 -13.57 -12.20 -0.11
C VAL A 139 -13.78 -12.10 1.41
N ASP A 140 -14.73 -12.88 1.94
CA ASP A 140 -15.03 -12.97 3.38
C ASP A 140 -15.50 -14.37 3.77
N ASP A 141 -15.35 -14.69 5.06
CA ASP A 141 -15.82 -15.92 5.70
C ASP A 141 -16.91 -15.57 6.71
N LEU A 142 -18.18 -15.76 6.35
CA LEU A 142 -19.30 -15.40 7.21
C LEU A 142 -19.34 -16.19 8.52
N SER A 143 -18.68 -17.34 8.61
CA SER A 143 -18.67 -18.11 9.84
C SER A 143 -17.70 -17.55 10.89
N LYS A 144 -16.81 -16.62 10.51
CA LYS A 144 -15.87 -15.99 11.44
C LYS A 144 -16.48 -14.73 12.05
N PRO A 145 -16.50 -14.59 13.38
CA PRO A 145 -16.91 -13.33 14.00
C PRO A 145 -15.91 -12.22 13.63
N ARG A 146 -16.40 -10.98 13.61
CA ARG A 146 -15.55 -9.81 13.50
C ARG A 146 -14.99 -9.46 14.87
N LEU A 147 -13.72 -9.06 14.91
CA LEU A 147 -13.08 -8.58 16.13
C LEU A 147 -13.44 -7.11 16.35
N PRO A 148 -13.55 -6.65 17.60
CA PRO A 148 -13.66 -5.23 17.89
C PRO A 148 -12.46 -4.45 17.35
N SER A 149 -12.72 -3.24 16.89
CA SER A 149 -11.69 -2.30 16.47
C SER A 149 -10.81 -1.90 17.65
N PRO A 150 -9.54 -1.52 17.41
CA PRO A 150 -8.72 -0.90 18.43
C PRO A 150 -9.41 0.33 19.06
N PRO A 151 -9.03 0.66 20.31
CA PRO A 151 -9.43 1.93 20.93
C PRO A 151 -9.15 3.11 20.01
N PHE A 152 -10.01 4.12 20.07
CA PHE A 152 -9.79 5.33 19.29
C PHE A 152 -8.55 6.08 19.82
N GLU A 153 -7.65 6.42 18.90
CA GLU A 153 -6.59 7.39 19.15
C GLU A 153 -6.81 8.61 18.23
N PRO A 154 -6.61 9.84 18.71
CA PRO A 154 -6.63 11.02 17.86
C PRO A 154 -5.57 10.94 16.76
N GLY A 155 -5.90 11.42 15.56
CA GLY A 155 -5.00 11.36 14.41
C GLY A 155 -5.53 12.17 13.22
N PRO A 156 -4.89 12.07 12.04
CA PRO A 156 -5.29 12.82 10.85
C PRO A 156 -6.71 12.50 10.34
N TRP A 157 -7.32 11.41 10.81
CA TRP A 157 -8.71 11.03 10.55
C TRP A 157 -9.74 11.77 11.41
N ALA A 158 -9.32 12.46 12.49
CA ALA A 158 -10.18 13.31 13.31
C ALA A 158 -10.48 14.64 12.57
N ARG A 159 -11.24 14.51 11.48
CA ARG A 159 -11.61 15.57 10.53
C ARG A 159 -12.95 15.21 9.91
N GLU A 160 -13.59 16.20 9.28
CA GLU A 160 -14.73 15.99 8.39
C GLU A 160 -14.32 16.33 6.96
N LEU A 161 -14.71 15.47 6.03
CA LEU A 161 -14.69 15.72 4.60
C LEU A 161 -16.05 16.31 4.23
N GLU A 162 -16.07 17.54 3.72
CA GLU A 162 -17.33 18.22 3.42
C GLU A 162 -17.96 17.66 2.14
N LEU A 163 -19.06 16.92 2.27
CA LEU A 163 -19.87 16.43 1.16
C LEU A 163 -21.04 17.40 0.93
N SER A 164 -21.52 17.51 -0.31
CA SER A 164 -22.79 18.21 -0.59
C SER A 164 -23.96 17.32 -0.17
N PRO A 165 -24.77 17.70 0.84
CA PRO A 165 -25.85 16.84 1.32
C PRO A 165 -26.92 16.59 0.25
N LEU A 166 -27.34 15.33 0.12
CA LEU A 166 -28.40 14.90 -0.79
C LEU A 166 -29.29 13.86 -0.09
N SER A 167 -30.59 14.10 -0.08
CA SER A 167 -31.57 13.15 0.46
C SER A 167 -32.12 12.26 -0.66
N GLN A 168 -32.31 10.97 -0.36
CA GLN A 168 -32.97 10.05 -1.28
C GLN A 168 -34.45 10.43 -1.52
N SER A 169 -35.03 11.27 -0.66
CA SER A 169 -36.37 11.83 -0.84
C SER A 169 -36.47 12.79 -2.03
N GLU A 170 -35.34 13.31 -2.54
CA GLU A 170 -35.28 14.15 -3.74
C GLU A 170 -35.38 13.33 -5.04
N GLY A 171 -35.29 12.00 -4.96
CA GLY A 171 -35.49 11.10 -6.10
C GLY A 171 -36.98 10.82 -6.40
N PRO A 172 -37.26 10.03 -7.46
CA PRO A 172 -38.60 9.59 -7.82
C PRO A 172 -39.30 8.90 -6.66
N GLU A 173 -40.57 9.23 -6.41
CA GLU A 173 -41.31 8.84 -5.21
C GLU A 173 -41.35 7.32 -5.01
N GLU A 174 -41.58 6.59 -6.09
CA GLU A 174 -41.64 5.14 -6.15
C GLU A 174 -40.30 4.45 -5.87
N LEU A 175 -39.17 5.17 -6.02
CA LEU A 175 -37.83 4.65 -5.83
C LEU A 175 -37.20 5.05 -4.49
N ARG A 176 -37.81 5.99 -3.75
CA ARG A 176 -37.23 6.57 -2.53
C ARG A 176 -36.79 5.53 -1.50
N GLY A 177 -37.39 4.34 -1.46
CA GLY A 177 -37.01 3.26 -0.54
C GLY A 177 -35.72 2.51 -0.92
N ASP A 178 -35.32 2.55 -2.19
CA ASP A 178 -34.35 1.61 -2.77
C ASP A 178 -33.10 2.29 -3.38
N ILE A 179 -33.00 3.62 -3.26
CA ILE A 179 -31.95 4.43 -3.90
C ILE A 179 -30.91 5.01 -2.94
N CYS A 180 -30.77 4.44 -1.74
CA CYS A 180 -29.74 4.87 -0.78
C CYS A 180 -28.32 4.78 -1.36
N SER A 181 -28.00 3.69 -2.08
CA SER A 181 -26.69 3.50 -2.73
C SER A 181 -26.36 4.58 -3.77
N PRO A 182 -27.17 4.80 -4.82
CA PRO A 182 -26.90 5.84 -5.79
C PRO A 182 -26.93 7.24 -5.18
N THR A 183 -27.75 7.50 -4.15
CA THR A 183 -27.74 8.80 -3.47
C THR A 183 -26.41 9.06 -2.74
N ALA A 184 -25.90 8.07 -1.99
CA ALA A 184 -24.58 8.15 -1.37
C ALA A 184 -23.46 8.29 -2.43
N LEU A 185 -23.59 7.56 -3.55
CA LEU A 185 -22.66 7.66 -4.67
C LEU A 185 -22.63 9.07 -5.27
N THR A 186 -23.78 9.70 -5.49
CA THR A 186 -23.87 11.07 -6.02
C THR A 186 -23.17 12.07 -5.11
N MET A 187 -23.31 11.95 -3.79
CA MET A 187 -22.60 12.82 -2.84
C MET A 187 -21.08 12.64 -2.94
N VAL A 188 -20.60 11.40 -3.03
CA VAL A 188 -19.15 11.10 -3.14
C VAL A 188 -18.60 11.53 -4.51
N LEU A 189 -19.35 11.35 -5.59
CA LEU A 189 -19.00 11.88 -6.92
C LEU A 189 -18.87 13.40 -6.88
N GLY A 190 -19.84 14.08 -6.23
CA GLY A 190 -19.84 15.53 -6.04
C GLY A 190 -18.65 16.03 -5.21
N PHE A 191 -18.26 15.31 -4.16
CA PHE A 191 -17.03 15.60 -3.37
C PHE A 191 -15.79 15.60 -4.25
N TRP A 192 -15.71 14.65 -5.18
CA TRP A 192 -14.65 14.58 -6.16
C TRP A 192 -14.87 15.54 -7.35
N GLY A 193 -15.87 16.41 -7.35
CA GLY A 193 -16.11 17.38 -8.43
C GLY A 193 -16.80 16.82 -9.67
N ARG A 194 -17.35 15.60 -9.61
CA ARG A 194 -18.18 15.00 -10.67
C ARG A 194 -19.64 15.40 -10.42
N ARG A 195 -20.13 16.37 -11.19
CA ARG A 195 -21.45 16.99 -11.00
C ARG A 195 -22.56 16.25 -11.74
N LEU A 196 -22.92 15.07 -11.24
CA LEU A 196 -24.09 14.32 -11.71
C LEU A 196 -25.30 14.66 -10.84
N SER A 197 -26.47 14.76 -11.46
CA SER A 197 -27.75 14.72 -10.77
C SER A 197 -28.01 13.30 -10.21
N LEU A 198 -28.96 13.21 -9.28
CA LEU A 198 -29.41 11.91 -8.78
C LEU A 198 -29.99 11.06 -9.92
N GLU A 199 -30.78 11.66 -10.83
CA GLU A 199 -31.38 10.97 -11.97
C GLU A 199 -30.33 10.40 -12.93
N GLU A 200 -29.30 11.17 -13.27
CA GLU A 200 -28.18 10.67 -14.09
C GLU A 200 -27.45 9.53 -13.38
N THR A 201 -27.25 9.63 -12.06
CA THR A 201 -26.62 8.56 -11.28
C THR A 201 -27.48 7.29 -11.29
N LEU A 202 -28.80 7.41 -11.12
CA LEU A 202 -29.74 6.30 -11.20
C LEU A 202 -29.67 5.59 -12.56
N GLY A 203 -29.63 6.36 -13.66
CA GLY A 203 -29.48 5.82 -15.02
C GLY A 203 -28.16 5.07 -15.23
N LEU A 204 -27.08 5.49 -14.58
CA LEU A 204 -25.77 4.84 -14.69
C LEU A 204 -25.69 3.52 -13.91
N VAL A 205 -26.29 3.45 -12.72
CA VAL A 205 -26.13 2.29 -11.82
C VAL A 205 -27.24 1.26 -11.90
N LEU A 206 -28.32 1.54 -12.65
CA LEU A 206 -29.45 0.63 -12.79
C LEU A 206 -28.97 -0.74 -13.29
N ASP A 207 -29.27 -1.76 -12.50
CA ASP A 207 -29.15 -3.14 -12.94
C ASP A 207 -30.42 -3.49 -13.74
N HIS A 208 -30.32 -3.45 -15.06
CA HIS A 208 -31.48 -3.46 -15.96
C HIS A 208 -32.30 -4.76 -15.91
N ARG A 209 -31.72 -5.89 -15.47
CA ARG A 209 -32.44 -7.16 -15.35
C ARG A 209 -33.36 -7.22 -14.12
N PRO A 210 -32.85 -7.11 -12.88
CA PRO A 210 -33.67 -7.12 -11.67
C PRO A 210 -34.34 -5.77 -11.38
N GLY A 211 -33.96 -4.67 -12.05
CA GLY A 211 -34.52 -3.34 -11.81
C GLY A 211 -34.12 -2.73 -10.47
N ILE A 212 -32.89 -2.96 -10.00
CA ILE A 212 -32.39 -2.50 -8.69
C ILE A 212 -31.16 -1.60 -8.83
N PHE A 213 -30.87 -0.83 -7.77
CA PHE A 213 -29.73 0.10 -7.71
C PHE A 213 -28.62 -0.34 -6.75
N GLY A 214 -28.84 -1.40 -5.97
CA GLY A 214 -27.94 -1.89 -4.92
C GLY A 214 -26.84 -2.85 -5.39
N ASN A 215 -26.52 -2.90 -6.69
CA ASN A 215 -25.46 -3.75 -7.23
C ASN A 215 -24.09 -3.09 -6.95
N TRP A 216 -23.29 -3.68 -6.06
CA TRP A 216 -22.01 -3.13 -5.61
C TRP A 216 -21.04 -2.93 -6.76
N THR A 217 -20.98 -3.94 -7.63
CA THR A 217 -20.10 -3.97 -8.80
C THR A 217 -20.42 -2.85 -9.77
N LEU A 218 -21.70 -2.64 -10.06
CA LEU A 218 -22.15 -1.60 -11.00
C LEU A 218 -21.99 -0.19 -10.42
N ASN A 219 -22.17 0.02 -9.11
CA ASN A 219 -21.91 1.32 -8.47
C ASN A 219 -20.42 1.72 -8.60
N VAL A 220 -19.49 0.77 -8.39
CA VAL A 220 -18.05 1.03 -8.58
C VAL A 220 -17.71 1.25 -10.06
N ALA A 221 -18.27 0.45 -10.97
CA ALA A 221 -18.06 0.63 -12.40
C ALA A 221 -18.61 1.98 -12.91
N ALA A 222 -19.74 2.45 -12.35
CA ALA A 222 -20.29 3.77 -12.63
C ALA A 222 -19.32 4.88 -12.19
N ALA A 223 -18.83 4.84 -10.95
CA ALA A 223 -17.82 5.81 -10.50
C ALA A 223 -16.56 5.79 -11.39
N ALA A 224 -16.12 4.59 -11.78
CA ALA A 224 -14.97 4.44 -12.67
C ALA A 224 -15.22 5.04 -14.06
N SER A 225 -16.45 4.94 -14.60
CA SER A 225 -16.81 5.59 -15.86
C SER A 225 -16.70 7.12 -15.81
N GLN A 226 -16.78 7.70 -14.60
CA GLN A 226 -16.62 9.13 -14.32
C GLN A 226 -15.16 9.51 -13.97
N GLY A 227 -14.21 8.63 -14.32
CA GLY A 227 -12.77 8.86 -14.15
C GLY A 227 -12.22 8.58 -12.76
N LEU A 228 -13.05 8.14 -11.80
CA LEU A 228 -12.55 7.74 -10.49
C LEU A 228 -11.86 6.36 -10.53
N SER A 229 -11.17 6.07 -9.44
CA SER A 229 -10.73 4.73 -9.05
C SER A 229 -11.56 4.22 -7.88
N GLY A 230 -11.91 2.94 -7.89
CA GLY A 230 -12.63 2.34 -6.78
C GLY A 230 -12.64 0.83 -6.70
N GLU A 231 -13.07 0.33 -5.55
CA GLU A 231 -13.21 -1.10 -5.27
C GLU A 231 -14.31 -1.37 -4.24
N VAL A 232 -14.92 -2.54 -4.35
CA VAL A 232 -15.68 -3.14 -3.24
C VAL A 232 -14.69 -3.74 -2.25
N ALA A 233 -14.92 -3.52 -0.96
CA ALA A 233 -14.09 -4.07 0.10
C ALA A 233 -14.89 -4.48 1.33
N TRP A 234 -14.41 -5.53 2.01
CA TRP A 234 -14.78 -5.82 3.39
C TRP A 234 -13.67 -5.31 4.30
N LEU A 235 -13.86 -4.11 4.85
CA LEU A 235 -13.00 -3.57 5.87
C LEU A 235 -13.22 -4.34 7.19
N ASP A 236 -12.17 -4.50 7.98
CA ASP A 236 -12.17 -5.36 9.17
C ASP A 236 -12.19 -4.59 10.49
N SER A 237 -12.10 -3.26 10.45
CA SER A 237 -12.04 -2.40 11.63
C SER A 237 -12.38 -0.95 11.28
N LEU A 238 -12.78 -0.17 12.28
CA LEU A 238 -12.88 1.28 12.18
C LEU A 238 -11.52 1.93 11.92
N SER A 239 -10.41 1.30 12.31
CA SER A 239 -9.07 1.78 11.95
C SER A 239 -8.81 1.74 10.45
N ALA A 240 -9.28 0.70 9.75
CA ALA A 240 -9.23 0.67 8.29
C ALA A 240 -10.06 1.78 7.65
N LEU A 241 -11.21 2.15 8.25
CA LEU A 241 -12.02 3.28 7.80
C LEU A 241 -11.34 4.63 8.09
N GLN A 242 -10.66 4.75 9.23
CA GLN A 242 -9.85 5.91 9.60
C GLN A 242 -8.71 6.14 8.61
N ASP A 243 -8.05 5.08 8.14
CA ASP A 243 -6.98 5.18 7.13
C ASP A 243 -7.48 5.81 5.82
N GLU A 244 -8.73 5.52 5.42
CA GLU A 244 -9.35 6.13 4.23
C GLU A 244 -9.66 7.62 4.44
N ILE A 245 -10.24 7.97 5.60
CA ILE A 245 -10.53 9.37 5.95
C ILE A 245 -9.25 10.20 6.08
N ALA A 246 -8.21 9.65 6.72
CA ALA A 246 -6.90 10.30 6.83
C ALA A 246 -6.28 10.58 5.46
N ALA A 247 -6.52 9.69 4.50
CA ALA A 247 -6.12 9.86 3.11
C ALA A 247 -7.06 10.75 2.29
N GLY A 248 -8.05 11.39 2.93
CA GLY A 248 -8.96 12.34 2.31
C GLY A 248 -10.07 11.71 1.47
N ARG A 249 -10.39 10.42 1.70
CA ARG A 249 -11.40 9.69 0.90
C ARG A 249 -12.64 9.39 1.74
N PRO A 250 -13.83 9.92 1.38
CA PRO A 250 -15.07 9.47 1.99
C PRO A 250 -15.38 8.04 1.53
N VAL A 251 -16.07 7.28 2.36
CA VAL A 251 -16.31 5.85 2.13
C VAL A 251 -17.79 5.56 2.18
N VAL A 252 -18.34 4.91 1.15
CA VAL A 252 -19.71 4.42 1.22
C VAL A 252 -19.72 3.06 1.89
N VAL A 253 -20.57 2.92 2.90
CA VAL A 253 -20.68 1.70 3.71
C VAL A 253 -22.11 1.18 3.70
N SER A 254 -22.30 -0.12 3.97
CA SER A 254 -23.61 -0.67 4.32
C SER A 254 -23.74 -0.91 5.81
N ILE A 255 -24.88 -0.50 6.38
CA ILE A 255 -25.24 -0.72 7.78
C ILE A 255 -26.52 -1.55 7.91
N THR A 256 -26.65 -2.25 9.03
CA THR A 256 -27.90 -2.87 9.51
C THR A 256 -28.02 -2.74 10.99
N PHE A 257 -29.21 -2.38 11.46
CA PHE A 257 -29.50 -2.22 12.87
C PHE A 257 -31.00 -2.39 13.12
N ALA A 258 -31.33 -2.88 14.32
CA ALA A 258 -32.69 -2.96 14.83
C ALA A 258 -33.12 -1.65 15.53
N GLU A 259 -34.40 -1.55 15.90
CA GLU A 259 -34.91 -0.36 16.57
C GLU A 259 -34.15 -0.06 17.87
N GLY A 260 -33.69 1.20 17.99
CA GLY A 260 -32.92 1.68 19.14
C GLY A 260 -31.43 1.33 19.14
N GLU A 261 -30.90 0.62 18.12
CA GLU A 261 -29.49 0.22 18.09
C GLU A 261 -28.54 1.30 17.54
N LEU A 262 -29.05 2.28 16.79
CA LEU A 262 -28.27 3.38 16.23
C LEU A 262 -28.95 4.72 16.51
N THR A 263 -28.47 5.41 17.55
CA THR A 263 -29.02 6.68 18.00
C THR A 263 -28.79 7.77 16.95
N GLY A 264 -29.83 8.56 16.67
CA GLY A 264 -29.74 9.69 15.74
C GLY A 264 -29.89 9.32 14.27
N SER A 265 -30.08 8.04 13.91
CA SER A 265 -30.36 7.66 12.53
C SER A 265 -31.74 8.18 12.07
N PRO A 266 -31.88 8.64 10.80
CA PRO A 266 -33.18 8.94 10.21
C PRO A 266 -34.12 7.73 10.12
N LEU A 267 -33.55 6.51 10.13
CA LEU A 267 -34.30 5.26 10.07
C LEU A 267 -34.46 4.68 11.47
N LYS A 268 -35.64 4.09 11.74
CA LYS A 268 -35.85 3.32 12.97
C LYS A 268 -35.07 2.01 12.98
N SER A 269 -35.01 1.33 11.83
CA SER A 269 -34.30 0.05 11.66
C SER A 269 -34.03 -0.21 10.18
N THR A 270 -33.06 -1.06 9.84
CA THR A 270 -32.81 -1.46 8.45
C THR A 270 -32.14 -2.83 8.30
N ARG A 271 -32.58 -3.61 7.30
CA ARG A 271 -31.92 -4.86 6.86
C ARG A 271 -30.78 -4.62 5.86
N GLY A 272 -30.58 -3.38 5.44
CA GLY A 272 -29.51 -2.94 4.57
C GLY A 272 -29.77 -1.51 4.14
N HIS A 273 -28.86 -0.61 4.51
CA HIS A 273 -28.90 0.80 4.12
C HIS A 273 -27.49 1.25 3.79
N LEU A 274 -27.32 2.12 2.78
CA LEU A 274 -26.02 2.67 2.41
C LEU A 274 -25.95 4.16 2.73
N LEU A 275 -24.80 4.58 3.26
CA LEU A 275 -24.49 5.97 3.60
C LEU A 275 -23.01 6.26 3.36
N ALA A 276 -22.64 7.54 3.31
CA ALA A 276 -21.24 7.95 3.17
C ALA A 276 -20.64 8.35 4.53
N VAL A 277 -19.58 7.67 4.95
CA VAL A 277 -18.76 8.11 6.08
C VAL A 277 -17.77 9.15 5.57
N ALA A 278 -17.74 10.29 6.26
CA ALA A 278 -16.97 11.46 5.86
C ALA A 278 -15.99 11.92 6.92
N GLY A 279 -15.98 11.31 8.11
CA GLY A 279 -15.10 11.79 9.16
C GLY A 279 -15.23 11.09 10.49
N PHE A 280 -14.39 11.55 11.42
CA PHE A 280 -14.49 11.23 12.84
C PHE A 280 -14.39 12.52 13.64
N THR A 281 -15.17 12.60 14.72
CA THR A 281 -15.02 13.65 15.73
C THR A 281 -13.70 13.47 16.50
N PRO A 282 -13.24 14.50 17.23
CA PRO A 282 -12.08 14.38 18.14
C PRO A 282 -12.24 13.28 19.19
N GLU A 283 -13.47 12.92 19.55
CA GLU A 283 -13.82 11.86 20.49
C GLU A 283 -13.92 10.47 19.82
N GLY A 284 -13.89 10.42 18.49
CA GLY A 284 -13.88 9.19 17.70
C GLY A 284 -15.25 8.68 17.24
N ASP A 285 -16.31 9.45 17.47
CA ASP A 285 -17.63 9.23 16.89
C ASP A 285 -17.63 9.50 15.38
N VAL A 286 -18.47 8.78 14.65
CA VAL A 286 -18.44 8.70 13.18
C VAL A 286 -19.29 9.80 12.58
N VAL A 287 -18.70 10.63 11.72
CA VAL A 287 -19.43 11.63 10.93
C VAL A 287 -19.87 11.00 9.61
N ALA A 288 -21.18 11.05 9.34
CA ALA A 288 -21.81 10.35 8.23
C ALA A 288 -22.84 11.24 7.51
N TYR A 289 -23.00 11.00 6.22
CA TYR A 289 -24.01 11.60 5.35
C TYR A 289 -25.00 10.50 4.97
N ASP A 290 -26.14 10.49 5.66
CA ASP A 290 -27.19 9.47 5.60
C ASP A 290 -28.29 9.89 4.60
N PRO A 291 -28.41 9.21 3.45
CA PRO A 291 -29.41 9.53 2.42
C PRO A 291 -30.86 9.43 2.90
N ALA A 292 -31.15 8.66 3.95
CA ALA A 292 -32.52 8.40 4.40
C ALA A 292 -33.14 9.56 5.17
N ALA A 293 -32.39 10.65 5.41
CA ALA A 293 -32.94 11.87 5.95
C ALA A 293 -34.08 12.43 5.09
N ARG A 294 -35.04 13.13 5.71
CA ARG A 294 -36.21 13.69 5.01
C ARG A 294 -35.83 14.79 4.01
N ASP A 295 -34.78 15.54 4.33
CA ASP A 295 -34.27 16.65 3.53
C ASP A 295 -32.76 16.81 3.76
N ARG A 296 -32.13 17.70 2.98
CA ARG A 296 -30.68 17.95 3.01
C ARG A 296 -30.13 18.33 4.38
N SER A 297 -30.91 19.01 5.23
CA SER A 297 -30.43 19.47 6.54
C SER A 297 -30.23 18.32 7.53
N GLY A 298 -30.98 17.22 7.36
CA GLY A 298 -30.87 16.03 8.20
C GLY A 298 -29.90 14.97 7.69
N VAL A 299 -29.32 15.12 6.49
CA VAL A 299 -28.43 14.11 5.90
C VAL A 299 -27.15 13.96 6.70
N ARG A 300 -26.55 15.06 7.15
CA ARG A 300 -25.30 15.02 7.91
C ARG A 300 -25.58 14.73 9.39
N GLY A 301 -25.06 13.61 9.88
CA GLY A 301 -25.23 13.13 11.25
C GLY A 301 -23.92 12.68 11.91
N VAL A 302 -23.94 12.53 13.24
CA VAL A 302 -22.85 11.95 14.02
C VAL A 302 -23.37 10.73 14.76
N TYR A 303 -22.75 9.59 14.54
CA TYR A 303 -23.09 8.33 15.18
C TYR A 303 -22.05 7.95 16.22
N ARG A 304 -22.54 7.53 17.39
CA ARG A 304 -21.67 7.01 18.44
C ARG A 304 -20.82 5.87 17.91
N ARG A 305 -19.51 5.90 18.17
CA ARG A 305 -18.53 4.96 17.62
C ARG A 305 -18.96 3.50 17.79
N ALA A 306 -19.36 3.11 19.01
CA ALA A 306 -19.73 1.73 19.33
C ALA A 306 -21.04 1.29 18.66
N GLU A 307 -22.04 2.18 18.56
CA GLU A 307 -23.31 1.90 17.90
C GLU A 307 -23.11 1.73 16.39
N PHE A 308 -22.32 2.63 15.79
CA PHE A 308 -21.95 2.54 14.38
C PHE A 308 -21.12 1.28 14.07
N GLU A 309 -20.13 0.97 14.90
CA GLU A 309 -19.32 -0.24 14.77
C GLU A 309 -20.19 -1.50 14.78
N LYS A 310 -21.16 -1.56 15.69
CA LYS A 310 -22.12 -2.67 15.70
C LYS A 310 -22.92 -2.74 14.39
N ALA A 311 -23.46 -1.61 13.94
CA ALA A 311 -24.30 -1.56 12.74
C ALA A 311 -23.55 -1.89 11.43
N TRP A 312 -22.30 -1.46 11.32
CA TRP A 312 -21.46 -1.60 10.12
C TRP A 312 -20.56 -2.84 10.18
N LEU A 313 -19.75 -2.96 11.22
CA LEU A 313 -18.74 -4.01 11.32
C LEU A 313 -19.35 -5.33 11.77
N PHE A 314 -20.14 -5.36 12.85
CA PHE A 314 -20.67 -6.63 13.35
C PHE A 314 -21.86 -7.14 12.54
N ASN A 315 -22.82 -6.27 12.23
CA ASN A 315 -24.03 -6.66 11.52
C ASN A 315 -23.83 -6.75 9.99
N LYS A 316 -22.94 -5.94 9.41
CA LYS A 316 -22.67 -5.88 7.96
C LYS A 316 -21.25 -6.22 7.54
N ARG A 317 -20.39 -6.59 8.48
CA ARG A 317 -19.05 -7.13 8.22
C ARG A 317 -18.12 -6.15 7.52
N GLY A 318 -18.38 -4.85 7.67
CA GLY A 318 -17.56 -3.79 7.12
C GLY A 318 -17.65 -3.65 5.59
N LEU A 319 -18.73 -4.16 4.98
CA LEU A 319 -18.94 -4.07 3.52
C LEU A 319 -19.06 -2.61 3.09
N SER A 320 -18.18 -2.23 2.16
CA SER A 320 -17.98 -0.86 1.73
C SER A 320 -17.60 -0.82 0.26
N TYR A 321 -17.78 0.32 -0.39
CA TYR A 321 -17.03 0.63 -1.60
C TYR A 321 -16.22 1.91 -1.42
N LEU A 322 -14.97 1.85 -1.86
CA LEU A 322 -13.97 2.90 -1.72
C LEU A 322 -13.84 3.61 -3.05
N LEU A 323 -13.88 4.94 -3.06
CA LEU A 323 -13.77 5.76 -4.27
C LEU A 323 -12.78 6.90 -4.06
N GLY A 324 -11.99 7.20 -5.07
CA GLY A 324 -11.10 8.35 -5.05
C GLY A 324 -10.45 8.63 -6.39
N GLU A 325 -9.63 9.67 -6.42
CA GLU A 325 -8.72 9.87 -7.54
C GLU A 325 -7.73 8.70 -7.63
N ARG A 326 -7.22 8.49 -8.84
CA ARG A 326 -6.17 7.50 -9.07
C ARG A 326 -4.88 7.84 -8.30
N PHE A 327 -4.56 9.12 -8.18
CA PHE A 327 -3.42 9.62 -7.43
C PHE A 327 -3.84 10.83 -6.59
N PRO A 328 -3.20 11.07 -5.43
CA PRO A 328 -2.15 10.24 -4.85
C PRO A 328 -2.69 8.91 -4.27
N GLU A 329 -1.92 7.82 -4.39
CA GLU A 329 -2.30 6.49 -3.87
C GLU A 329 -1.10 5.80 -3.20
N VAL A 330 -1.30 5.24 -2.01
CA VAL A 330 -0.27 4.43 -1.34
C VAL A 330 -0.18 3.05 -2.03
N LEU A 331 1.02 2.73 -2.50
CA LEU A 331 1.42 1.45 -3.07
C LEU A 331 2.60 0.87 -2.28
N ARG A 332 3.01 -0.35 -2.62
CA ARG A 332 4.17 -1.02 -2.03
C ARG A 332 5.14 -1.52 -3.07
N ALA A 333 6.42 -1.55 -2.72
CA ALA A 333 7.42 -2.26 -3.49
C ALA A 333 7.14 -3.76 -3.45
N ALA A 334 6.83 -4.35 -4.60
CA ALA A 334 6.62 -5.78 -4.80
C ALA A 334 7.83 -6.46 -5.45
N ALA A 335 8.74 -5.69 -6.05
CA ALA A 335 10.07 -6.17 -6.38
C ALA A 335 10.91 -6.36 -5.11
N VAL A 336 11.88 -7.27 -5.17
CA VAL A 336 12.75 -7.55 -4.02
C VAL A 336 13.52 -6.28 -3.61
N THR A 337 14.09 -5.62 -4.61
CA THR A 337 14.67 -4.26 -4.54
C THR A 337 14.30 -3.56 -5.84
N ALA A 338 13.90 -2.28 -5.77
CA ALA A 338 13.66 -1.45 -6.95
C ALA A 338 14.36 -0.11 -6.85
N ASP A 339 14.89 0.35 -7.98
CA ASP A 339 15.56 1.64 -8.10
C ASP A 339 14.54 2.79 -8.02
N LEU A 340 14.87 3.80 -7.21
CA LEU A 340 14.17 5.08 -7.14
C LEU A 340 15.07 6.17 -7.72
N ARG A 341 14.70 6.64 -8.91
CA ARG A 341 15.56 7.49 -9.74
C ARG A 341 15.15 8.96 -9.69
N LEU A 342 16.10 9.86 -9.87
CA LEU A 342 15.82 11.30 -9.94
C LEU A 342 14.99 11.67 -11.18
N ALA A 343 15.13 10.89 -12.26
CA ALA A 343 14.33 11.03 -13.48
C ALA A 343 14.13 9.65 -14.16
N PRO A 344 13.03 9.47 -14.92
CA PRO A 344 12.83 8.28 -15.75
C PRO A 344 14.00 8.05 -16.71
N LYS A 345 14.58 6.85 -16.68
CA LYS A 345 15.68 6.47 -17.56
C LYS A 345 15.64 4.98 -17.84
N GLU A 346 15.46 4.63 -19.11
CA GLU A 346 15.70 3.27 -19.59
C GLU A 346 17.22 3.07 -19.66
N SER A 347 17.82 2.40 -18.67
CA SER A 347 19.26 2.06 -18.73
C SER A 347 19.42 0.60 -19.13
N SER A 348 20.20 0.34 -20.18
CA SER A 348 20.50 -1.02 -20.66
C SER A 348 21.76 -1.62 -20.04
N LYS A 349 22.58 -0.83 -19.32
CA LYS A 349 23.81 -1.31 -18.67
C LYS A 349 23.88 -0.89 -17.20
N PRO A 350 24.31 -1.78 -16.30
CA PRO A 350 24.56 -1.44 -14.91
C PRO A 350 25.73 -0.45 -14.79
N ASN A 351 25.52 0.65 -14.06
CA ASN A 351 26.56 1.60 -13.68
C ASN A 351 26.49 1.80 -12.17
N LEU A 352 27.50 1.33 -11.45
CA LEU A 352 27.54 1.39 -9.98
C LEU A 352 27.65 2.83 -9.44
N MET A 353 28.00 3.80 -10.30
CA MET A 353 28.12 5.22 -9.98
C MET A 353 27.08 6.08 -10.74
N ASP A 354 25.93 5.50 -11.09
CA ASP A 354 24.85 6.24 -11.76
C ASP A 354 24.24 7.28 -10.82
N ARG A 355 24.68 8.54 -10.93
CA ARG A 355 24.16 9.67 -10.14
C ARG A 355 22.67 9.97 -10.38
N GLY A 356 22.06 9.37 -11.39
CA GLY A 356 20.60 9.43 -11.58
C GLY A 356 19.81 8.46 -10.70
N LEU A 357 20.48 7.54 -10.01
CA LEU A 357 19.89 6.71 -8.94
C LEU A 357 19.94 7.51 -7.63
N GLY A 358 18.79 7.87 -7.08
CA GLY A 358 18.71 8.56 -5.79
C GLY A 358 18.80 7.56 -4.64
N THR A 359 17.95 6.54 -4.67
CA THR A 359 17.93 5.47 -3.67
C THR A 359 17.34 4.18 -4.26
N GLN A 360 17.13 3.16 -3.43
CA GLN A 360 16.37 1.95 -3.74
C GLN A 360 15.26 1.75 -2.70
N VAL A 361 14.11 1.24 -3.11
CA VAL A 361 13.01 0.79 -2.23
C VAL A 361 13.04 -0.73 -2.08
N LEU A 362 12.75 -1.22 -0.87
CA LEU A 362 12.81 -2.64 -0.52
C LEU A 362 11.42 -3.29 -0.53
N TYR A 363 11.37 -4.60 -0.75
CA TYR A 363 10.13 -5.37 -0.69
C TYR A 363 9.28 -5.04 0.55
N GLY A 364 8.01 -4.73 0.32
CA GLY A 364 7.03 -4.38 1.33
C GLY A 364 7.01 -2.91 1.75
N GLU A 365 8.05 -2.13 1.45
CA GLU A 365 8.06 -0.70 1.79
C GLU A 365 6.97 0.06 1.06
N ARG A 366 6.41 1.05 1.76
CA ARG A 366 5.35 1.92 1.22
C ARG A 366 5.93 3.07 0.40
N VAL A 367 5.26 3.34 -0.71
CA VAL A 367 5.47 4.54 -1.51
C VAL A 367 4.13 5.25 -1.74
N LEU A 368 4.13 6.58 -1.64
CA LEU A 368 3.00 7.39 -2.07
C LEU A 368 3.17 7.71 -3.55
N ALA A 369 2.39 7.07 -4.40
CA ALA A 369 2.38 7.36 -5.83
C ALA A 369 1.62 8.65 -6.11
N LEU A 370 2.27 9.60 -6.79
CA LEU A 370 1.76 10.97 -7.00
C LEU A 370 1.26 11.18 -8.43
N GLU A 371 1.93 10.58 -9.40
CA GLU A 371 1.56 10.62 -10.82
C GLU A 371 2.28 9.51 -11.58
N ALA A 372 1.87 9.29 -12.82
CA ALA A 372 2.53 8.36 -13.73
C ALA A 372 2.78 8.99 -15.10
N LYS A 373 3.92 8.62 -15.70
CA LYS A 373 4.29 8.96 -17.07
C LYS A 373 4.79 7.69 -17.75
N LYS A 374 4.04 7.21 -18.74
CA LYS A 374 4.19 5.87 -19.31
C LYS A 374 4.19 4.81 -18.19
N ASP A 375 5.28 4.05 -18.05
CA ASP A 375 5.47 3.01 -17.02
C ASP A 375 6.30 3.49 -15.82
N TRP A 376 6.59 4.78 -15.74
CA TRP A 376 7.29 5.39 -14.62
C TRP A 376 6.30 6.07 -13.69
N VAL A 377 6.43 5.82 -12.40
CA VAL A 377 5.59 6.39 -11.35
C VAL A 377 6.44 7.34 -10.52
N ARG A 378 6.01 8.59 -10.39
CA ARG A 378 6.62 9.52 -9.45
C ARG A 378 6.07 9.22 -8.07
N VAL A 379 6.95 8.99 -7.11
CA VAL A 379 6.59 8.56 -5.76
C VAL A 379 7.38 9.31 -4.69
N GLU A 380 6.88 9.23 -3.47
CA GLU A 380 7.64 9.45 -2.24
C GLU A 380 7.78 8.13 -1.49
N ALA A 381 9.01 7.72 -1.16
CA ALA A 381 9.27 6.55 -0.32
C ALA A 381 9.06 6.92 1.16
N LEU A 382 7.91 6.54 1.70
CA LEU A 382 7.40 7.02 2.99
C LEU A 382 8.25 6.63 4.20
N GLU A 383 9.12 5.62 4.05
CA GLU A 383 10.00 5.11 5.10
C GLU A 383 11.44 5.60 4.98
N GLN A 384 11.70 6.47 4.01
CA GLN A 384 12.99 7.09 3.76
C GLN A 384 12.82 8.59 3.96
N GLU A 385 13.09 9.07 5.17
CA GLU A 385 13.01 10.49 5.48
C GLU A 385 14.01 11.27 4.62
N HIS A 386 13.53 12.38 4.03
CA HIS A 386 14.31 13.30 3.23
C HIS A 386 13.99 14.75 3.64
N HIS A 387 15.03 15.56 3.81
CA HIS A 387 14.90 16.98 4.10
C HIS A 387 14.89 17.80 2.81
N ALA A 388 13.74 18.39 2.50
CA ALA A 388 13.52 19.16 1.30
C ALA A 388 14.21 20.54 1.34
N ALA A 389 14.34 21.16 0.17
CA ALA A 389 14.91 22.50 0.03
C ALA A 389 14.06 23.59 0.71
N ASP A 390 12.77 23.35 0.93
CA ASP A 390 11.85 24.25 1.64
C ASP A 390 11.90 24.11 3.18
N GLY A 391 12.76 23.22 3.69
CA GLY A 391 12.94 22.97 5.12
C GLY A 391 11.97 21.94 5.72
N THR A 392 11.10 21.32 4.90
CA THR A 392 10.17 20.29 5.35
C THR A 392 10.77 18.89 5.25
N TRP A 393 10.24 17.95 6.04
CA TRP A 393 10.59 16.53 5.97
C TRP A 393 9.46 15.75 5.31
N HIS A 394 9.78 14.95 4.31
CA HIS A 394 8.83 14.08 3.63
C HIS A 394 9.50 12.76 3.20
N GLY A 395 8.75 11.87 2.54
CA GLY A 395 9.31 10.63 2.00
C GLY A 395 10.22 10.89 0.80
N TYR A 396 11.25 10.07 0.61
CA TYR A 396 12.27 10.30 -0.42
C TYR A 396 11.66 10.35 -1.83
N PRO A 397 11.79 11.45 -2.57
CA PRO A 397 11.14 11.61 -3.86
C PRO A 397 11.90 10.88 -4.97
N GLY A 398 11.17 10.38 -5.97
CA GLY A 398 11.78 9.90 -7.20
C GLY A 398 10.83 9.18 -8.13
N TRP A 399 11.39 8.51 -9.12
CA TRP A 399 10.70 7.75 -10.15
C TRP A 399 11.06 6.28 -10.08
N VAL A 400 10.04 5.43 -10.02
CA VAL A 400 10.18 3.97 -9.96
C VAL A 400 9.37 3.33 -11.09
N ARG A 401 9.78 2.16 -11.56
CA ARG A 401 9.05 1.39 -12.56
C ARG A 401 7.75 0.84 -11.98
N ALA A 402 6.64 0.99 -12.68
CA ALA A 402 5.34 0.48 -12.25
C ALA A 402 5.33 -1.05 -12.01
N GLU A 403 6.13 -1.80 -12.75
CA GLU A 403 6.30 -3.26 -12.58
C GLU A 403 6.91 -3.66 -11.22
N ALA A 404 7.55 -2.72 -10.52
CA ALA A 404 8.08 -2.93 -9.20
C ALA A 404 7.05 -2.67 -8.09
N LEU A 405 5.87 -2.14 -8.44
CA LEU A 405 4.84 -1.74 -7.49
C LEU A 405 3.63 -2.67 -7.54
N SER A 406 2.96 -2.79 -6.39
CA SER A 406 1.63 -3.38 -6.29
C SER A 406 0.85 -2.68 -5.18
N LYS A 407 -0.48 -2.75 -5.24
CA LYS A 407 -1.33 -2.36 -4.10
C LYS A 407 -1.24 -3.41 -2.99
N GLY A 408 -1.12 -4.68 -3.36
CA GLY A 408 -1.19 -5.81 -2.44
C GLY A 408 -2.56 -5.96 -1.78
N LEU A 409 -2.55 -6.62 -0.62
CA LEU A 409 -3.70 -6.76 0.26
C LEU A 409 -4.01 -5.43 0.96
N LEU A 410 -5.24 -4.94 0.79
CA LEU A 410 -5.69 -3.64 1.34
C LEU A 410 -5.49 -3.51 2.87
N SER A 411 -5.75 -4.59 3.62
CA SER A 411 -5.60 -4.63 5.08
C SER A 411 -4.19 -4.99 5.57
N PHE A 412 -3.20 -5.15 4.68
CA PHE A 412 -1.86 -5.52 5.10
C PHE A 412 -1.20 -4.40 5.92
N ARG A 413 -0.76 -4.74 7.14
CA ARG A 413 -0.03 -3.88 8.05
C ARG A 413 1.24 -4.61 8.49
N PRO A 414 2.44 -4.12 8.13
CA PRO A 414 3.68 -4.77 8.55
C PRO A 414 3.91 -4.54 10.05
N ASP A 415 4.36 -5.59 10.74
CA ASP A 415 4.72 -5.56 12.16
C ASP A 415 6.08 -6.21 12.44
N ALA A 416 6.81 -6.55 11.38
CA ALA A 416 8.17 -7.08 11.44
C ALA A 416 9.04 -6.58 10.29
N VAL A 417 10.35 -6.57 10.54
CA VAL A 417 11.41 -6.34 9.55
C VAL A 417 12.35 -7.55 9.52
N LEU A 418 12.86 -7.86 8.33
CA LEU A 418 13.86 -8.91 8.16
C LEU A 418 15.27 -8.41 8.47
N ARG A 419 16.01 -9.10 9.34
CA ARG A 419 17.39 -8.77 9.72
C ARG A 419 18.46 -9.65 9.06
N GLY A 420 18.07 -10.76 8.42
CA GLY A 420 19.01 -11.60 7.69
C GLY A 420 19.45 -10.94 6.38
N LYS A 421 20.74 -10.99 6.03
CA LYS A 421 21.28 -10.44 4.77
C LYS A 421 20.49 -10.93 3.56
N ARG A 422 20.10 -12.20 3.60
CA ARG A 422 19.33 -12.91 2.60
C ARG A 422 18.38 -13.87 3.31
N THR A 423 17.08 -13.70 3.14
CA THR A 423 16.06 -14.56 3.77
C THR A 423 15.39 -15.41 2.71
N GLU A 424 15.61 -16.73 2.76
CA GLU A 424 14.88 -17.66 1.90
C GLU A 424 13.41 -17.73 2.32
N VAL A 425 12.51 -17.76 1.35
CA VAL A 425 11.07 -17.90 1.58
C VAL A 425 10.63 -19.29 1.17
N TRP A 426 10.17 -20.09 2.12
CA TRP A 426 9.59 -21.40 1.83
C TRP A 426 8.11 -21.26 1.49
N GLY A 427 7.66 -22.00 0.47
CA GLY A 427 6.30 -21.95 -0.06
C GLY A 427 6.14 -21.06 -1.30
N VAL A 428 7.18 -20.31 -1.69
CA VAL A 428 7.22 -19.58 -2.97
C VAL A 428 8.54 -19.87 -3.66
N GLU A 429 8.48 -20.61 -4.77
CA GLU A 429 9.68 -21.00 -5.50
C GLU A 429 10.49 -19.78 -5.97
N GLY A 430 11.78 -19.79 -5.67
CA GLY A 430 12.75 -18.77 -6.12
C GLY A 430 12.63 -17.41 -5.45
N LEU A 431 11.73 -17.22 -4.47
CA LEU A 431 11.63 -15.96 -3.74
C LEU A 431 12.63 -15.93 -2.57
N THR A 432 13.43 -14.87 -2.55
CA THR A 432 14.32 -14.53 -1.45
C THR A 432 14.10 -13.06 -1.13
N LEU A 433 14.00 -12.71 0.16
CA LEU A 433 13.78 -11.35 0.64
C LEU A 433 15.07 -10.72 1.17
N PRO A 434 15.25 -9.39 1.00
CA PRO A 434 16.42 -8.67 1.48
C PRO A 434 16.29 -8.32 2.97
N LEU A 435 17.42 -7.99 3.58
CA LEU A 435 17.45 -7.30 4.85
C LEU A 435 16.69 -5.97 4.73
N GLY A 436 15.86 -5.67 5.72
CA GLY A 436 15.05 -4.46 5.76
C GLY A 436 13.67 -4.61 5.10
N ALA A 437 13.36 -5.73 4.46
CA ALA A 437 12.01 -5.96 3.95
C ALA A 437 10.98 -6.05 5.08
N GLN A 438 9.79 -5.50 4.83
CA GLN A 438 8.69 -5.44 5.77
C GLN A 438 7.68 -6.53 5.52
N VAL A 439 7.36 -7.25 6.58
CA VAL A 439 6.45 -8.39 6.57
C VAL A 439 5.54 -8.31 7.79
N ALA A 440 4.50 -9.14 7.84
CA ALA A 440 3.66 -9.25 9.04
C ALA A 440 3.74 -10.66 9.63
N TYR A 441 3.74 -10.80 10.95
CA TYR A 441 3.59 -12.11 11.59
C TYR A 441 2.22 -12.69 11.23
N ALA A 442 2.21 -13.94 10.76
CA ALA A 442 0.98 -14.58 10.31
C ALA A 442 -0.06 -14.70 11.41
N GLU A 443 0.36 -15.03 12.64
CA GLU A 443 -0.55 -15.21 13.78
C GLU A 443 -1.37 -13.95 14.07
N LYS A 444 -0.71 -12.79 14.07
CA LYS A 444 -1.36 -11.48 14.27
C LYS A 444 -2.20 -11.08 13.06
N ALA A 445 -1.64 -11.20 11.86
CA ALA A 445 -2.26 -10.68 10.64
C ALA A 445 -3.43 -11.53 10.13
N ALA A 446 -3.37 -12.85 10.31
CA ALA A 446 -4.41 -13.78 9.86
C ALA A 446 -5.32 -14.28 10.99
N SER A 447 -4.96 -14.04 12.27
CA SER A 447 -5.65 -14.62 13.43
C SER A 447 -5.77 -16.15 13.33
N VAL A 448 -4.71 -16.80 12.82
CA VAL A 448 -4.61 -18.26 12.66
C VAL A 448 -3.37 -18.74 13.40
N PRO A 449 -3.46 -19.80 14.23
CA PRO A 449 -2.28 -20.43 14.82
C PRO A 449 -1.30 -20.85 13.73
N ALA A 450 -0.07 -20.37 13.81
CA ALA A 450 0.92 -20.57 12.77
C ALA A 450 2.27 -20.98 13.39
N PRO A 451 3.05 -21.87 12.77
CA PRO A 451 4.40 -22.19 13.22
C PRO A 451 5.28 -20.94 13.39
N ARG A 452 6.30 -20.99 14.26
CA ARG A 452 7.29 -19.91 14.34
C ARG A 452 7.94 -19.71 12.95
N GLY A 453 8.11 -18.46 12.54
CA GLY A 453 8.63 -18.12 11.21
C GLY A 453 7.54 -17.95 10.15
N SER A 454 6.27 -18.17 10.49
CA SER A 454 5.14 -17.89 9.59
C SER A 454 4.96 -16.39 9.41
N ILE A 455 5.02 -15.93 8.17
CA ILE A 455 4.79 -14.53 7.82
C ILE A 455 3.75 -14.38 6.72
N LEU A 456 3.06 -13.25 6.76
CA LEU A 456 2.22 -12.75 5.70
C LEU A 456 3.02 -11.79 4.82
N LEU A 457 3.01 -12.05 3.51
CA LEU A 457 3.54 -11.14 2.51
C LEU A 457 2.51 -10.06 2.13
N PRO A 458 2.95 -8.88 1.63
CA PRO A 458 2.05 -7.82 1.17
C PRO A 458 1.04 -8.24 0.11
N ASP A 459 1.33 -9.27 -0.68
CA ASP A 459 0.45 -9.80 -1.72
C ASP A 459 -0.59 -10.82 -1.19
N GLY A 460 -0.63 -11.05 0.12
CA GLY A 460 -1.59 -11.96 0.74
C GLY A 460 -1.14 -13.41 0.79
N ARG A 461 0.12 -13.74 0.45
CA ARG A 461 0.62 -15.12 0.61
C ARG A 461 1.14 -15.36 2.02
N LEU A 462 0.73 -16.50 2.59
CA LEU A 462 1.27 -17.04 3.84
C LEU A 462 2.48 -17.91 3.52
N VAL A 463 3.64 -17.59 4.10
CA VAL A 463 4.91 -18.28 3.82
C VAL A 463 5.69 -18.52 5.11
N GLN A 464 6.76 -19.30 5.03
CA GLN A 464 7.68 -19.53 6.15
C GLN A 464 9.05 -18.93 5.86
N VAL A 465 9.69 -18.41 6.89
CA VAL A 465 11.09 -17.95 6.89
C VAL A 465 11.81 -18.39 8.17
N ASP A 466 13.13 -18.26 8.21
CA ASP A 466 13.89 -18.47 9.45
C ASP A 466 13.38 -17.49 10.53
N PRO A 467 12.85 -17.97 11.67
CA PRO A 467 12.39 -17.10 12.75
C PRO A 467 13.48 -16.17 13.29
N GLY A 468 14.76 -16.55 13.24
CA GLY A 468 15.89 -15.72 13.66
C GLY A 468 16.11 -14.49 12.78
N HIS A 469 15.52 -14.47 11.58
CA HIS A 469 15.55 -13.30 10.70
C HIS A 469 14.44 -12.29 10.99
N LEU A 470 13.49 -12.59 11.88
CA LEU A 470 12.36 -11.70 12.18
C LEU A 470 12.67 -10.79 13.36
N ARG A 471 12.47 -9.47 13.18
CA ARG A 471 12.50 -8.48 14.25
C ARG A 471 11.17 -7.74 14.29
N PRO A 472 10.45 -7.69 15.43
CA PRO A 472 9.24 -6.88 15.56
C PRO A 472 9.50 -5.39 15.29
N LEU A 473 8.53 -4.73 14.65
CA LEU A 473 8.47 -3.28 14.53
C LEU A 473 7.78 -2.70 15.78
N GLY A 474 8.34 -1.61 16.31
CA GLY A 474 7.79 -0.92 17.48
C GLY A 474 8.45 -1.33 18.80
N VAL A 475 8.74 -0.28 19.60
CA VAL A 475 9.50 -0.23 20.87
C VAL A 475 11.03 -0.28 20.71
N PRO A 476 11.69 0.89 20.49
CA PRO A 476 13.15 1.04 20.50
C PRO A 476 13.83 0.80 21.87
N SER A 477 13.07 0.49 22.93
CA SER A 477 13.66 0.26 24.25
C SER A 477 14.50 -1.02 24.24
N GLY A 478 15.77 -0.91 24.62
CA GLY A 478 16.67 -2.06 24.69
C GLY A 478 17.26 -2.51 23.35
N VAL A 479 17.39 -1.60 22.37
CA VAL A 479 18.22 -1.87 21.17
C VAL A 479 19.66 -2.11 21.62
N ASP A 480 20.18 -3.31 21.34
CA ASP A 480 21.60 -3.61 21.50
C ASP A 480 22.38 -3.04 20.31
N ARG A 481 23.19 -2.02 20.58
CA ARG A 481 24.07 -1.37 19.60
C ARG A 481 24.96 -2.37 18.82
N ARG A 482 25.28 -3.53 19.40
CA ARG A 482 26.07 -4.58 18.73
C ARG A 482 25.34 -5.17 17.53
N GLU A 483 24.01 -5.27 17.57
CA GLU A 483 23.22 -5.81 16.46
C GLU A 483 23.31 -4.93 15.19
N ILE A 484 23.47 -3.61 15.36
CA ILE A 484 23.70 -2.65 14.27
C ILE A 484 25.04 -2.98 13.59
N LEU A 485 26.09 -3.20 14.37
CA LEU A 485 27.43 -3.48 13.86
C LEU A 485 27.55 -4.89 13.28
N GLU A 486 26.89 -5.89 13.87
CA GLU A 486 26.76 -7.24 13.31
C GLU A 486 26.07 -7.18 11.95
N THR A 487 24.99 -6.41 11.84
CA THR A 487 24.30 -6.18 10.57
C THR A 487 25.24 -5.55 9.55
N ALA A 488 25.92 -4.47 9.91
CA ALA A 488 26.85 -3.80 9.02
C ALA A 488 28.01 -4.72 8.56
N ALA A 489 28.48 -5.59 9.45
CA ALA A 489 29.52 -6.57 9.15
C ALA A 489 29.09 -7.61 8.10
N LEU A 490 27.79 -7.88 7.95
CA LEU A 490 27.27 -8.74 6.88
C LEU A 490 27.62 -8.20 5.49
N PHE A 491 27.86 -6.90 5.35
CA PHE A 491 28.18 -6.25 4.08
C PHE A 491 29.69 -6.19 3.80
N LEU A 492 30.57 -6.66 4.67
CA LEU A 492 32.02 -6.58 4.41
C LEU A 492 32.40 -7.28 3.09
N GLY A 493 33.09 -6.55 2.21
CA GLY A 493 33.45 -7.01 0.86
C GLY A 493 32.39 -6.72 -0.21
N ASP A 494 31.16 -6.36 0.17
CA ASP A 494 30.11 -5.99 -0.78
C ASP A 494 30.50 -4.73 -1.56
N LEU A 495 30.27 -4.75 -2.88
CA LEU A 495 30.46 -3.61 -3.77
C LEU A 495 29.72 -2.35 -3.28
N TYR A 496 30.40 -1.22 -3.41
CA TYR A 496 29.81 0.11 -3.30
C TYR A 496 28.90 0.36 -4.51
N VAL A 497 27.68 0.82 -4.24
CA VAL A 497 26.72 1.25 -5.28
C VAL A 497 26.15 2.59 -4.88
N TRP A 498 26.34 3.62 -5.70
CA TRP A 498 25.74 4.94 -5.51
C TRP A 498 24.21 4.82 -5.45
N GLY A 499 23.57 5.41 -4.43
CA GLY A 499 22.13 5.26 -4.21
C GLY A 499 21.73 3.86 -3.73
N GLY A 500 22.68 2.95 -3.55
CA GLY A 500 22.45 1.56 -3.18
C GLY A 500 21.88 1.41 -1.77
N ARG A 501 20.83 0.61 -1.64
CA ARG A 501 20.22 0.24 -0.36
C ARG A 501 19.71 -1.20 -0.41
N SER A 502 20.55 -2.13 -0.87
CA SER A 502 20.20 -3.54 -1.05
C SER A 502 21.25 -4.45 -0.42
N SER A 503 20.80 -5.42 0.36
CA SER A 503 21.65 -6.46 0.96
C SER A 503 22.03 -7.60 0.03
N MET A 504 21.49 -7.61 -1.19
CA MET A 504 21.74 -8.66 -2.16
C MET A 504 22.65 -8.17 -3.27
N GLN A 505 23.70 -8.90 -3.61
CA GLN A 505 24.61 -8.54 -4.72
C GLN A 505 24.41 -9.41 -5.98
N ARG A 506 23.28 -10.14 -6.06
CA ARG A 506 23.04 -11.11 -7.15
C ARG A 506 22.86 -10.46 -8.53
N ARG A 507 22.72 -9.14 -8.59
CA ARG A 507 22.59 -8.36 -9.82
C ARG A 507 23.50 -7.12 -9.76
N PRO A 508 24.18 -6.76 -10.86
CA PRO A 508 24.85 -5.48 -10.95
C PRO A 508 23.90 -4.31 -10.63
N GLY A 509 24.36 -3.35 -9.83
CA GLY A 509 23.54 -2.23 -9.36
C GLY A 509 22.80 -2.48 -8.04
N TRP A 510 22.98 -3.65 -7.41
CA TRP A 510 22.55 -3.87 -6.04
C TRP A 510 23.74 -3.93 -5.09
N GLY A 511 23.64 -3.18 -4.00
CA GLY A 511 24.66 -3.02 -2.98
C GLY A 511 24.28 -1.84 -2.09
N VAL A 512 25.27 -1.29 -1.40
CA VAL A 512 25.06 -0.17 -0.48
C VAL A 512 26.04 0.96 -0.77
N ASP A 513 25.57 2.21 -0.68
CA ASP A 513 26.45 3.35 -0.45
C ASP A 513 26.69 3.54 1.06
N CYS A 514 27.40 4.62 1.42
CA CYS A 514 27.74 4.93 2.80
C CYS A 514 26.50 5.06 3.71
N SER A 515 25.53 5.88 3.31
CA SER A 515 24.33 6.13 4.09
C SER A 515 23.29 5.02 3.98
N GLY A 516 23.27 4.26 2.88
CA GLY A 516 22.45 3.07 2.69
C GLY A 516 22.88 1.92 3.60
N LEU A 517 24.18 1.76 3.83
CA LEU A 517 24.72 0.82 4.82
C LEU A 517 24.28 1.19 6.24
N ALA A 518 24.45 2.46 6.62
CA ALA A 518 23.99 2.95 7.92
C ALA A 518 22.47 2.77 8.07
N ASN A 519 21.69 3.17 7.06
CA ASN A 519 20.24 3.06 7.05
C ASN A 519 19.76 1.62 7.26
N LEU A 520 20.30 0.66 6.50
CA LEU A 520 19.95 -0.76 6.65
C LEU A 520 20.36 -1.34 8.00
N SER A 521 21.51 -0.91 8.55
CA SER A 521 22.01 -1.38 9.85
C SER A 521 21.14 -0.90 11.01
N TYR A 522 20.63 0.33 10.95
CA TYR A 522 19.66 0.83 11.94
C TYR A 522 18.27 0.23 11.72
N ARG A 523 17.87 0.06 10.46
CA ARG A 523 16.56 -0.53 10.12
C ARG A 523 16.43 -1.97 10.60
N SER A 524 17.50 -2.76 10.62
CA SER A 524 17.47 -4.16 11.09
C SER A 524 17.12 -4.30 12.58
N VAL A 525 17.36 -3.24 13.37
CA VAL A 525 16.99 -3.17 14.80
C VAL A 525 15.71 -2.37 15.04
N GLY A 526 14.97 -2.02 13.99
CA GLY A 526 13.70 -1.32 14.06
C GLY A 526 13.81 0.20 14.23
N VAL A 527 15.00 0.78 14.03
CA VAL A 527 15.22 2.23 14.10
C VAL A 527 15.27 2.81 12.68
N ALA A 528 14.35 3.73 12.38
CA ALA A 528 14.37 4.47 11.13
C ALA A 528 15.29 5.69 11.26
N ILE A 529 16.22 5.84 10.32
CA ILE A 529 17.05 7.03 10.15
C ILE A 529 16.89 7.56 8.73
N PRO A 530 17.20 8.84 8.45
CA PRO A 530 17.12 9.39 7.10
C PRO A 530 17.97 8.62 6.08
N ARG A 531 17.64 8.74 4.79
CA ARG A 531 18.34 7.99 3.73
C ARG A 531 19.72 8.55 3.41
N ASP A 532 19.87 9.86 3.34
CA ASP A 532 21.10 10.52 2.90
C ASP A 532 22.00 10.89 4.08
N ALA A 533 23.32 10.87 3.87
CA ALA A 533 24.30 11.14 4.92
C ALA A 533 24.12 12.56 5.53
N ASP A 534 23.76 13.54 4.70
CA ASP A 534 23.47 14.90 5.13
C ASP A 534 22.25 14.97 6.05
N ASP A 535 21.16 14.31 5.64
CA ASP A 535 19.92 14.25 6.41
C ASP A 535 20.12 13.46 7.72
N GLN A 536 20.90 12.37 7.68
CA GLN A 536 21.30 11.63 8.87
C GLN A 536 22.06 12.53 9.85
N SER A 537 23.02 13.34 9.37
CA SER A 537 23.78 14.27 10.20
C SER A 537 22.90 15.39 10.78
N ARG A 538 21.93 15.90 10.00
CA ARG A 538 20.94 16.90 10.46
C ARG A 538 20.04 16.36 11.57
N ARG A 539 19.64 15.09 11.46
CA ARG A 539 18.69 14.45 12.38
C ARG A 539 19.33 13.87 13.64
N ALA A 540 20.59 13.46 13.55
CA ALA A 540 21.32 12.83 14.65
C ALA A 540 21.52 13.79 15.84
N ARG A 541 21.51 13.24 17.06
CA ARG A 541 22.00 13.95 18.24
C ARG A 541 23.50 14.15 18.08
N ARG A 542 23.98 15.40 18.12
CA ARG A 542 25.41 15.69 18.09
C ARG A 542 26.08 15.12 19.33
N LEU A 543 27.24 14.49 19.13
CA LEU A 543 28.05 13.87 20.19
C LEU A 543 29.40 14.57 20.30
N ARG A 544 29.93 14.64 21.52
CA ARG A 544 31.37 14.83 21.75
C ARG A 544 32.11 13.50 21.58
N ARG A 545 33.43 13.55 21.44
CA ARG A 545 34.23 12.32 21.30
C ARG A 545 34.00 11.36 22.47
N GLU A 546 33.92 11.85 23.71
CA GLU A 546 33.76 11.02 24.90
C GLU A 546 32.40 10.34 24.99
N GLU A 547 31.41 10.83 24.23
CA GLU A 547 30.06 10.27 24.19
C GLU A 547 29.90 9.18 23.12
N LEU A 548 30.88 9.03 22.21
CA LEU A 548 30.83 8.05 21.13
C LEU A 548 30.75 6.63 21.69
N GLN A 549 29.76 5.89 21.23
CA GLN A 549 29.57 4.47 21.52
C GLN A 549 29.53 3.66 20.21
N PRO A 550 29.95 2.38 20.24
CA PRO A 550 29.82 1.51 19.08
C PRO A 550 28.40 1.55 18.51
N GLY A 551 28.25 1.69 17.20
CA GLY A 551 26.96 1.88 16.51
C GLY A 551 26.63 3.34 16.20
N ASP A 552 27.25 4.31 16.87
CA ASP A 552 27.11 5.72 16.50
C ASP A 552 27.74 6.02 15.13
N LEU A 553 27.40 7.18 14.58
CA LEU A 553 27.78 7.59 13.24
C LEU A 553 28.85 8.68 13.26
N VAL A 554 29.78 8.56 12.31
CA VAL A 554 30.84 9.52 12.04
C VAL A 554 30.63 10.08 10.64
N PHE A 555 30.48 11.39 10.54
CA PHE A 555 30.12 12.10 9.31
C PHE A 555 31.30 12.93 8.79
N LEU A 556 31.38 13.09 7.47
CA LEU A 556 32.36 13.97 6.82
C LEU A 556 31.67 15.02 5.94
N SER A 557 32.07 16.28 6.08
CA SER A 557 31.63 17.37 5.19
C SER A 557 32.32 17.31 3.84
N VAL A 558 31.68 17.80 2.78
CA VAL A 558 32.24 17.81 1.39
C VAL A 558 33.67 18.37 1.35
N ASP A 559 33.92 19.45 2.10
CA ASP A 559 35.21 20.13 2.23
C ASP A 559 35.41 20.66 3.66
N GLU A 560 36.38 21.54 3.90
CA GLU A 560 36.63 22.16 5.22
C GLU A 560 35.50 23.10 5.70
N SER A 561 34.56 23.46 4.83
CA SER A 561 33.36 24.17 5.24
C SER A 561 32.41 23.19 5.94
N ALA A 562 31.82 23.64 7.06
CA ALA A 562 30.89 22.84 7.84
C ALA A 562 29.49 22.73 7.19
N GLY A 563 29.35 23.05 5.90
CA GLY A 563 28.06 23.34 5.28
C GLY A 563 27.21 22.13 4.88
N ARG A 564 27.84 21.04 4.40
CA ARG A 564 27.15 19.86 3.88
C ARG A 564 27.95 18.59 4.11
N VAL A 565 27.30 17.53 4.58
CA VAL A 565 27.85 16.17 4.72
C VAL A 565 27.60 15.36 3.44
N ASP A 566 28.58 14.57 3.00
CA ASP A 566 28.40 13.65 1.86
C ASP A 566 28.81 12.20 2.17
N HIS A 567 29.35 11.94 3.35
CA HIS A 567 29.85 10.61 3.72
C HIS A 567 29.59 10.31 5.19
N VAL A 568 29.29 9.05 5.48
CA VAL A 568 28.98 8.55 6.83
C VAL A 568 29.61 7.18 7.04
N MET A 569 30.06 6.94 8.27
CA MET A 569 30.70 5.71 8.72
C MET A 569 30.08 5.27 10.05
N LEU A 570 30.07 3.97 10.32
CA LEU A 570 29.68 3.41 11.61
C LEU A 570 30.91 3.31 12.51
N TYR A 571 30.83 3.89 13.71
CA TYR A 571 31.85 3.74 14.74
C TYR A 571 31.76 2.34 15.37
N THR A 572 32.88 1.61 15.42
CA THR A 572 32.89 0.23 15.96
C THR A 572 33.52 0.11 17.34
N GLY A 573 33.87 1.23 17.99
CA GLY A 573 34.60 1.26 19.26
C GLY A 573 36.13 1.35 19.08
N GLY A 574 36.81 1.91 20.09
CA GLY A 574 38.25 2.18 20.04
C GLY A 574 38.61 3.10 18.88
N GLU A 575 39.50 2.64 18.00
CA GLU A 575 39.89 3.32 16.76
C GLU A 575 39.06 2.89 15.53
N GLY A 576 38.13 1.94 15.69
CA GLY A 576 37.54 1.23 14.56
C GLY A 576 36.38 1.95 13.87
N LEU A 577 36.35 1.82 12.54
CA LEU A 577 35.31 2.34 11.65
C LEU A 577 34.87 1.25 10.66
N LEU A 578 33.61 1.29 10.25
CA LEU A 578 33.04 0.45 9.19
C LEU A 578 32.28 1.33 8.20
N GLU A 579 32.60 1.21 6.91
CA GLU A 579 32.02 2.07 5.87
C GLU A 579 31.90 1.35 4.52
N SER A 580 30.94 1.79 3.70
CA SER A 580 30.93 1.55 2.26
C SER A 580 31.37 2.84 1.57
N ARG A 581 32.46 2.81 0.80
CA ARG A 581 33.01 4.01 0.15
C ARG A 581 33.35 3.79 -1.31
N SER A 582 33.19 4.85 -2.10
CA SER A 582 33.43 4.82 -3.55
C SER A 582 34.90 4.63 -3.90
N SER A 583 35.83 5.19 -3.10
CA SER A 583 37.28 5.13 -3.36
C SER A 583 37.87 3.72 -3.29
N SER A 584 37.32 2.85 -2.44
CA SER A 584 37.67 1.42 -2.38
C SER A 584 36.80 0.55 -3.27
N GLY A 585 35.65 1.08 -3.72
CA GLY A 585 34.62 0.35 -4.46
C GLY A 585 33.87 -0.70 -3.63
N LYS A 586 34.01 -0.73 -2.29
CA LYS A 586 33.43 -1.76 -1.43
C LYS A 586 33.24 -1.33 0.02
N THR A 587 32.51 -2.15 0.76
CA THR A 587 32.38 -2.07 2.22
C THR A 587 33.60 -2.70 2.90
N LEU A 588 34.17 -2.02 3.89
CA LEU A 588 35.37 -2.46 4.62
C LEU A 588 35.42 -1.93 6.05
N ARG A 589 36.35 -2.49 6.84
CA ARG A 589 36.79 -1.94 8.13
C ARG A 589 38.04 -1.11 7.92
N THR A 590 38.16 -0.03 8.69
CA THR A 590 39.37 0.79 8.77
C THR A 590 39.48 1.37 10.18
N THR A 591 40.46 2.24 10.42
CA THR A 591 40.63 2.97 11.67
C THR A 591 40.69 4.48 11.45
N PHE A 592 40.48 5.29 12.49
CA PHE A 592 40.70 6.74 12.39
C PHE A 592 42.12 7.06 11.91
N THR A 593 43.12 6.37 12.43
CA THR A 593 44.52 6.56 12.03
C THR A 593 44.77 6.23 10.56
N GLU A 594 44.23 5.11 10.05
CA GLU A 594 44.33 4.77 8.62
C GLU A 594 43.55 5.74 7.73
N ARG A 595 42.37 6.18 8.18
CA ARG A 595 41.44 6.98 7.40
C ARG A 595 41.85 8.45 7.32
N PHE A 596 42.46 8.96 8.39
CA PHE A 596 42.71 10.39 8.61
C PHE A 596 44.15 10.76 9.01
N GLY A 597 45.01 9.78 9.27
CA GLY A 597 46.38 10.00 9.74
C GLY A 597 46.47 10.47 11.20
N ALA A 598 45.35 10.45 11.93
CA ALA A 598 45.27 10.87 13.33
C ALA A 598 44.38 9.90 14.13
N PRO A 599 44.73 9.57 15.38
CA PRO A 599 43.90 8.72 16.22
C PRO A 599 42.65 9.47 16.68
N LEU A 600 41.60 8.73 17.07
CA LEU A 600 40.37 9.32 17.59
C LEU A 600 40.66 10.24 18.79
N SER A 601 41.61 9.88 19.66
CA SER A 601 42.00 10.67 20.83
C SER A 601 42.49 12.10 20.51
N ALA A 602 42.87 12.38 19.26
CA ALA A 602 43.30 13.70 18.80
C ALA A 602 42.20 14.49 18.08
N LEU A 603 40.98 13.95 17.98
CA LEU A 603 39.89 14.52 17.20
C LEU A 603 38.71 14.92 18.09
N GLU A 604 37.99 15.95 17.69
CA GLU A 604 36.71 16.33 18.27
C GLU A 604 35.68 16.51 17.15
N SER A 605 34.40 16.51 17.52
CA SER A 605 33.33 16.83 16.57
C SER A 605 33.51 18.27 16.06
N GLY A 606 33.65 18.43 14.76
CA GLY A 606 33.97 19.67 14.06
C GLY A 606 35.45 19.82 13.65
N SER A 607 36.35 18.93 14.07
CA SER A 607 37.77 18.97 13.69
C SER A 607 37.98 18.89 12.17
N VAL A 608 39.03 19.57 11.69
CA VAL A 608 39.47 19.41 10.29
C VAL A 608 40.41 18.22 10.20
N VAL A 609 40.13 17.30 9.29
CA VAL A 609 40.89 16.07 9.04
C VAL A 609 41.37 16.01 7.59
N VAL A 610 42.43 15.26 7.32
CA VAL A 610 42.90 14.96 5.96
C VAL A 610 42.35 13.60 5.56
N ASP A 611 41.50 13.53 4.54
CA ASP A 611 40.96 12.29 3.99
C ASP A 611 42.05 11.55 3.18
N LEU A 612 42.58 10.45 3.74
CA LEU A 612 43.64 9.65 3.10
C LEU A 612 43.11 8.56 2.15
N SER A 613 41.80 8.49 1.91
CA SER A 613 41.20 7.41 1.11
C SER A 613 41.24 7.66 -0.39
N ALA A 614 41.44 8.91 -0.82
CA ALA A 614 41.56 9.28 -2.21
C ALA A 614 43.03 9.28 -2.67
N ALA A 615 43.26 9.10 -3.97
CA ALA A 615 44.59 9.16 -4.56
C ALA A 615 45.29 10.52 -4.31
N GLN A 616 44.51 11.60 -4.22
CA GLN A 616 44.95 12.90 -3.75
C GLN A 616 44.22 13.21 -2.44
N PRO A 617 44.92 13.23 -1.29
CA PRO A 617 44.32 13.58 -0.02
C PRO A 617 43.75 15.00 -0.03
N TYR A 618 42.63 15.19 0.65
CA TYR A 618 41.96 16.50 0.75
C TYR A 618 41.34 16.70 2.13
N ARG A 619 41.14 17.95 2.53
CA ARG A 619 40.73 18.32 3.88
C ARG A 619 39.21 18.44 4.00
N ARG A 620 38.68 17.97 5.14
CA ARG A 620 37.24 17.86 5.43
C ARG A 620 37.00 18.12 6.91
N ARG A 621 35.76 18.39 7.32
CA ARG A 621 35.38 18.35 8.74
C ARG A 621 34.74 17.02 9.11
N ILE A 622 35.05 16.56 10.31
CA ILE A 622 34.47 15.35 10.91
C ILE A 622 33.43 15.71 11.95
N PHE A 623 32.31 15.00 12.02
CA PHE A 623 31.27 15.19 13.04
C PHE A 623 30.84 13.85 13.62
N PHE A 624 30.43 13.85 14.89
CA PHE A 624 29.94 12.67 15.59
C PHE A 624 28.45 12.82 15.91
N GLY A 625 27.66 11.78 15.66
CA GLY A 625 26.23 11.79 15.95
C GLY A 625 25.65 10.42 16.25
N GLY A 626 24.59 10.39 17.05
CA GLY A 626 23.88 9.17 17.44
C GLY A 626 22.37 9.28 17.28
N PHE A 627 21.72 8.14 17.07
CA PHE A 627 20.26 8.01 17.04
C PHE A 627 19.69 7.25 18.24
N LEU A 628 20.58 6.72 19.10
CA LEU A 628 20.22 6.02 20.32
C LEU A 628 20.62 6.87 21.55
N PRO A 629 19.91 6.73 22.68
CA PRO A 629 20.17 7.49 23.91
C PRO A 629 21.62 7.45 24.38
#